data_AF-D5BTT4-F1
#
_entry.id   AF-D5BTT4-F1
#
_cell.length_a   1.000
_cell.length_b   1.000
_cell.length_c   1.000
_cell.angle_alpha   90.00
_cell.angle_beta   90.00
_cell.angle_gamma   90.00
#
_symmetry.space_group_name_H-M   'P 1'
#
loop_
_entity.id
_entity.type
_entity.pdbx_description
1 polymer ?
#
loop_
_entity_poly.entity_id
_entity_poly.type
_entity_poly.pdbx_seq_one_letter_code
_entity_poly.pdbx_strand_id
1 'polypeptide(L)' 'MEQRKTESVHLETFLEDFIPSVLENRHVISVVDDKGNVKGYISDKELSHALVKG' A
#
# COMPACT_ATOMS: atom_id res chain seq x y z
N MET A 1 13.58 -15.35 -9.05
CA MET A 1 13.43 -14.23 -8.11
C MET A 1 11.95 -13.94 -8.03
N GLU A 2 11.30 -14.17 -6.89
CA GLU A 2 9.87 -13.87 -6.72
C GLU A 2 9.70 -12.35 -6.84
N GLN A 3 9.00 -11.87 -7.87
CA GLN A 3 8.62 -10.47 -7.92
C GLN A 3 7.60 -10.25 -6.80
N ARG A 4 7.94 -9.46 -5.79
CA ARG A 4 6.95 -9.04 -4.80
C ARG A 4 5.84 -8.31 -5.55
N LYS A 5 4.63 -8.87 -5.51
CA LYS A 5 3.42 -8.23 -6.03
C LYS A 5 3.36 -6.82 -5.43
N THR A 6 3.11 -5.82 -6.27
CA THR A 6 2.98 -4.42 -5.85
C THR A 6 1.69 -3.89 -6.45
N GLU A 7 0.88 -3.23 -5.63
CA GLU A 7 -0.36 -2.57 -6.05
C GLU A 7 -0.13 -1.06 -6.00
N SER A 8 -0.50 -0.35 -7.06
CA SER A 8 -0.34 1.10 -7.12
C SER A 8 -1.64 1.80 -6.71
N VAL A 9 -1.54 2.75 -5.77
CA VAL A 9 -2.67 3.56 -5.29
C VAL A 9 -2.35 5.04 -5.36
N HIS A 10 -3.37 5.88 -5.48
CA HIS A 10 -3.21 7.34 -5.47
C HIS A 10 -3.11 7.87 -4.03
N LEU A 11 -2.54 9.07 -3.86
CA LEU A 11 -2.40 9.72 -2.55
C LEU A 11 -3.75 10.00 -1.88
N GLU A 12 -4.78 10.19 -2.69
CA GLU A 12 -6.15 10.50 -2.28
C GLU A 12 -6.96 9.25 -1.95
N THR A 13 -6.42 8.05 -2.18
CA THR A 13 -7.08 6.78 -1.87
C THR A 13 -7.15 6.55 -0.37
N PHE A 14 -8.34 6.21 0.15
CA PHE A 14 -8.50 5.91 1.56
C PHE A 14 -7.87 4.56 1.91
N LEU A 15 -7.32 4.45 3.13
CA LEU A 15 -6.69 3.21 3.59
C LEU A 15 -7.66 2.02 3.52
N GLU A 16 -8.93 2.23 3.86
CA GLU A 16 -9.98 1.20 3.87
C GLU A 16 -10.17 0.51 2.51
N ASP A 17 -9.89 1.23 1.41
CA ASP A 17 -10.08 0.72 0.05
C ASP A 17 -9.04 -0.35 -0.32
N PHE A 18 -7.87 -0.36 0.33
CA PHE A 18 -6.78 -1.27 -0.01
C PHE A 18 -6.25 -2.10 1.18
N ILE A 19 -6.63 -1.78 2.42
CA ILE A 19 -6.30 -2.59 3.60
C ILE A 19 -6.65 -4.07 3.41
N PRO A 20 -7.87 -4.45 2.96
CA PRO A 20 -8.22 -5.86 2.81
C PRO A 20 -7.27 -6.58 1.83
N SER A 21 -6.98 -5.94 0.71
CA SER A 21 -6.09 -6.46 -0.35
C SER A 21 -4.69 -6.73 0.21
N VAL A 22 -4.11 -5.75 0.92
CA VAL A 22 -2.75 -5.83 1.49
C VAL A 22 -2.64 -6.93 2.53
N LEU A 23 -3.64 -7.06 3.41
CA LEU A 23 -3.63 -8.07 4.47
C LEU A 23 -3.77 -9.48 3.91
N GLU A 24 -4.61 -9.68 2.89
CA GLU A 24 -4.85 -10.98 2.26
C GLU A 24 -3.61 -11.46 1.47
N ASN A 25 -3.00 -10.58 0.69
CA ASN A 25 -1.96 -10.94 -0.27
C ASN A 25 -0.53 -10.65 0.24
N ARG A 26 -0.38 -9.99 1.39
CA ARG A 26 0.91 -9.58 1.99
C ARG A 26 1.83 -8.88 1.00
N HIS A 27 1.29 -7.93 0.23
CA HIS A 27 2.03 -7.16 -0.75
C HIS A 27 2.37 -5.74 -0.28
N VAL A 28 3.24 -5.10 -1.04
CA VAL A 28 3.64 -3.70 -0.82
C VAL A 28 2.75 -2.80 -1.68
N ILE A 29 2.33 -1.68 -1.13
CA ILE A 29 1.64 -0.63 -1.87
C ILE A 29 2.65 0.36 -2.42
N SER A 30 2.53 0.70 -3.70
CA SER A 30 3.23 1.81 -4.32
C SER A 30 2.30 3.02 -4.38
N VAL A 31 2.65 4.09 -3.70
CA VAL A 31 1.88 5.33 -3.77
C VAL A 31 2.33 6.12 -4.99
N VAL A 32 1.41 6.46 -5.89
CA VAL A 32 1.69 7.17 -7.14
C VAL A 32 0.96 8.52 -7.18
N ASP A 33 1.52 9.48 -7.92
CA ASP A 33 0.78 10.68 -8.31
C ASP A 33 -0.06 10.46 -9.57
N ASP A 34 -0.87 11.47 -9.93
CA ASP A 34 -1.70 11.47 -11.14
C ASP A 34 -0.92 11.31 -12.46
N LYS A 35 0.40 11.53 -12.42
CA LYS A 35 1.30 11.34 -13.56
C LYS A 35 1.91 9.94 -13.58
N GLY A 36 1.55 9.07 -12.64
CA GLY A 36 2.07 7.71 -12.49
C GLY A 36 3.46 7.65 -11.85
N ASN A 37 3.98 8.74 -11.30
CA ASN A 37 5.28 8.73 -10.61
C ASN A 37 5.12 8.18 -9.20
N VAL A 38 5.97 7.23 -8.85
CA VAL A 38 6.03 6.69 -7.48
C VAL A 38 6.52 7.76 -6.51
N LYS A 39 5.73 8.00 -5.46
CA LYS A 39 6.04 8.89 -4.34
C LYS A 39 6.59 8.15 -3.13
N GLY A 40 6.25 6.88 -2.99
CA GLY A 40 6.73 6.06 -1.89
C GLY A 40 6.11 4.68 -1.89
N TYR A 41 6.45 3.91 -0.86
CA TYR A 41 5.93 2.58 -0.65
C TYR A 41 5.37 2.45 0.76
N ILE A 42 4.33 1.65 0.92
CA ILE A 42 3.77 1.28 2.22
C ILE A 42 3.87 -0.24 2.34
N SER A 43 4.60 -0.70 3.35
CA SER A 43 4.67 -2.12 3.70
C SER A 43 3.52 -2.55 4.62
N ASP A 44 3.26 -3.85 4.64
CA ASP A 44 2.35 -4.50 5.59
C ASP A 44 2.69 -4.17 7.05
N LYS A 45 3.99 -4.07 7.39
CA LYS A 45 4.47 -3.70 8.73
C LYS A 45 4.11 -2.26 9.12
N GLU A 46 4.32 -1.31 8.22
CA GLU A 46 3.99 0.10 8.45
C GLU A 46 2.47 0.29 8.57
N LEU A 47 1.71 -0.40 7.73
CA LEU A 47 0.25 -0.41 7.79
C LEU A 47 -0.26 -0.99 9.11
N SER A 48 0.28 -2.15 9.53
CA SER A 48 -0.05 -2.77 10.81
C SER A 48 0.24 -1.83 11.99
N HIS A 49 1.38 -1.13 11.99
CA HIS A 49 1.73 -0.17 13.04
C HIS A 49 0.78 1.03 13.08
N ALA A 50 0.36 1.54 11.92
CA ALA A 50 -0.54 2.67 11.83
C ALA A 50 -1.94 2.34 12.35
N LEU A 51 -2.46 1.14 12.07
CA LEU A 51 -3.80 0.70 12.44
C LEU A 51 -3.95 0.33 13.91
N VAL A 52 -2.90 -0.20 14.55
CA VAL A 52 -2.94 -0.64 15.97
C VAL A 52 -2.91 0.54 16.95
N LYS A 53 -2.53 1.74 16.50
CA LYS A 53 -2.51 2.96 17.33
C LYS A 53 -3.81 3.78 17.23
N GLY A 54 -4.78 3.34 16.44
CA GLY A 54 -6.10 3.97 16.30
C GLY A 54 -7.03 3.69 17.47
#